data_AF-A0A7H8RBI4-F1
#
_entry.id   AF-A0A7H8RBI4-F1
#
_cell.length_a   1.000
_cell.length_b   1.000
_cell.length_c   1.000
_cell.angle_alpha   90.00
_cell.angle_beta   90.00
_cell.angle_gamma   90.00
#
_symmetry.space_group_name_H-M   'P 1'
#
loop_
_entity.id
_entity.type
_entity.pdbx_description
1 polymer ?
#
loop_
_entity_poly.entity_id
_entity_poly.type
_entity_poly.pdbx_seq_one_letter_code
_entity_poly.pdbx_strand_id
1 'polypeptide(L)'
;MSINDIPTVGDIKRAVAVGQRITPEDVSQIAQVESEFTGGGPVKGGPAATAHSLSSRQMNFEAKLDELAHKPQSHITQEDARSMQSAEGRAFNTPPGPASVSAQVRSLADRNEVLGLPAVQDPGPVYVTKEEASEAQSVEAIYTGGMVTRGSLAAQMQSAADKREAARNGVTWDRE
;
A
#
# COMPACT_ATOMS: atom_id res chain seq x y z
N MET A 1 22.69 18.19 -39.37
CA MET A 1 21.60 17.46 -38.69
C MET A 1 20.29 17.96 -39.27
N SER A 2 19.44 17.05 -39.72
CA SER A 2 18.20 17.39 -40.42
C SER A 2 17.03 17.25 -39.45
N ILE A 3 15.87 17.81 -39.81
CA ILE A 3 14.64 17.87 -39.01
C ILE A 3 14.09 16.49 -38.55
N ASN A 4 14.73 15.40 -38.97
CA ASN A 4 14.38 14.01 -38.70
C ASN A 4 15.05 13.41 -37.45
N ASP A 5 15.98 14.12 -36.80
CA ASP A 5 16.76 13.55 -35.69
C ASP A 5 16.09 13.71 -34.31
N ILE A 6 15.13 14.63 -34.15
CA ILE A 6 14.39 14.82 -32.89
C ILE A 6 13.08 14.00 -32.91
N PRO A 7 12.87 13.05 -31.99
CA PRO A 7 11.61 12.32 -31.90
C PRO A 7 10.46 13.26 -31.54
N THR A 8 9.30 13.08 -32.16
CA THR A 8 8.13 13.91 -31.81
C THR A 8 7.58 13.51 -30.45
N VAL A 9 6.81 14.41 -29.82
CA VAL A 9 6.05 14.09 -28.59
C VAL A 9 5.15 12.87 -28.78
N GLY A 10 4.59 12.68 -29.98
CA GLY A 10 3.77 11.52 -30.31
C GLY A 10 4.59 10.22 -30.36
N ASP A 11 5.78 10.27 -30.94
CA ASP A 11 6.70 9.11 -30.99
C ASP A 11 7.12 8.68 -29.60
N ILE A 12 7.52 9.63 -28.74
CA ILE A 12 7.92 9.35 -27.36
C ILE A 12 6.78 8.69 -26.58
N LYS A 13 5.55 9.23 -26.67
CA LYS A 13 4.39 8.66 -25.99
C LYS A 13 4.04 7.26 -26.50
N ARG A 14 4.14 7.02 -27.81
CA ARG A 14 3.90 5.70 -28.40
C ARG A 14 4.95 4.68 -27.98
N ALA A 15 6.22 5.06 -28.02
CA ALA A 15 7.34 4.22 -27.57
C ALA A 15 7.14 3.80 -26.11
N VAL A 16 6.80 4.76 -25.24
CA VAL A 16 6.51 4.48 -23.83
C VAL A 16 5.28 3.58 -23.66
N ALA A 17 4.21 3.79 -24.44
CA ALA A 17 3.01 2.96 -24.37
C ALA A 17 3.24 1.49 -24.78
N VAL A 18 4.26 1.20 -25.60
CA VAL A 18 4.67 -0.17 -25.92
C VAL A 18 5.69 -0.74 -24.93
N GLY A 19 5.95 -0.04 -23.83
CA GLY A 19 6.82 -0.48 -22.74
C GLY A 19 8.27 -0.01 -22.85
N GLN A 20 8.60 0.88 -23.79
CA GLN A 20 9.96 1.41 -23.89
C GLN A 20 10.29 2.32 -22.69
N ARG A 21 11.46 2.08 -22.09
CA ARG A 21 11.99 2.92 -21.01
C ARG A 21 12.69 4.13 -21.58
N ILE A 22 12.53 5.27 -20.92
CA ILE A 22 13.26 6.51 -21.20
C ILE A 22 14.32 6.67 -20.11
N THR A 23 15.57 6.50 -20.50
CA THR A 23 16.72 6.67 -19.61
C THR A 23 17.06 8.15 -19.41
N PRO A 24 17.79 8.51 -18.35
CA PRO A 24 18.31 9.88 -18.18
C PRO A 24 19.16 10.34 -19.37
N GLU A 25 19.90 9.41 -19.98
CA GLU A 25 20.70 9.67 -21.18
C GLU A 25 19.82 10.07 -22.37
N ASP A 26 18.72 9.36 -22.61
CA ASP A 26 17.76 9.70 -23.67
C ASP A 26 17.18 11.10 -23.47
N VAL A 27 16.87 11.47 -22.22
CA VAL A 27 16.34 12.82 -21.90
C VAL A 27 17.39 13.88 -22.21
N SER A 28 18.64 13.66 -21.81
CA SER A 28 19.76 14.59 -22.07
C SER A 28 20.01 14.78 -23.55
N GLN A 29 20.00 13.69 -24.33
CA GLN A 29 20.18 13.74 -25.78
C GLN A 29 19.04 14.50 -26.45
N ILE A 30 17.78 14.19 -26.12
CA ILE A 30 16.62 14.90 -26.68
C ILE A 30 16.66 16.39 -26.31
N ALA A 31 17.04 16.72 -25.07
CA ALA A 31 17.17 18.11 -24.61
C ALA A 31 18.27 18.88 -25.36
N GLN A 32 19.41 18.25 -25.61
CA GLN A 32 20.51 18.86 -26.36
C GLN A 32 20.08 19.15 -27.80
N VAL A 33 19.53 18.14 -28.50
CA VAL A 33 19.12 18.33 -29.89
C VAL A 33 17.96 19.33 -30.01
N GLU A 34 17.00 19.32 -29.07
CA GLU A 34 15.94 20.33 -29.01
C GLU A 34 16.51 21.74 -28.83
N SER A 35 17.49 21.91 -27.93
CA SER A 35 18.12 23.22 -27.67
C SER A 35 18.92 23.75 -28.86
N GLU A 36 19.63 22.87 -29.55
CA GLU A 36 20.36 23.19 -30.80
C GLU A 36 19.39 23.65 -31.91
N PHE A 37 18.19 23.07 -31.94
CA PHE A 37 17.18 23.38 -32.95
C PHE A 37 16.39 24.65 -32.63
N THR A 38 15.97 24.84 -31.38
CA THR A 38 15.13 25.97 -30.96
C THR A 38 15.96 27.24 -30.70
N GLY A 39 17.28 27.10 -30.60
CA GLY A 39 18.21 28.18 -30.26
C GLY A 39 18.02 28.71 -28.84
N GLY A 40 17.22 28.03 -28.01
CA GLY A 40 16.74 28.55 -26.73
C GLY A 40 16.19 27.45 -25.83
N GLY A 41 17.04 26.52 -25.41
CA GLY A 41 16.75 25.52 -24.38
C GLY A 41 15.54 24.59 -24.66
N PRO A 42 15.20 23.71 -23.71
CA PRO A 42 14.01 22.87 -23.79
C PRO A 42 12.72 23.69 -23.82
N VAL A 43 11.81 23.39 -24.76
CA VAL A 43 10.55 24.13 -24.91
C VAL A 43 9.48 23.49 -24.03
N LYS A 44 8.62 24.32 -23.42
CA LYS A 44 7.50 23.86 -22.60
C LYS A 44 6.56 22.99 -23.43
N GLY A 45 6.38 21.73 -23.00
CA GLY A 45 5.54 20.75 -23.70
C GLY A 45 6.20 20.15 -24.96
N GLY A 46 7.47 20.49 -25.22
CA GLY A 46 8.26 19.91 -26.28
C GLY A 46 8.71 18.47 -26.01
N PRO A 47 9.46 17.88 -26.94
CA PRO A 47 10.02 16.54 -26.83
C PRO A 47 10.81 16.31 -25.54
N ALA A 48 11.74 17.20 -25.18
CA ALA A 48 12.57 17.00 -23.99
C ALA A 48 11.76 17.13 -22.70
N ALA A 49 10.86 18.10 -22.61
CA ALA A 49 9.97 18.26 -21.47
C ALA A 49 9.05 17.01 -21.30
N THR A 50 8.59 16.45 -22.40
CA THR A 50 7.78 15.22 -22.41
C THR A 50 8.61 14.00 -21.98
N ALA A 51 9.80 13.82 -22.55
CA ALA A 51 10.72 12.74 -22.22
C ALA A 51 11.09 12.78 -20.73
N HIS A 52 11.46 13.95 -20.22
CA HIS A 52 11.75 14.15 -18.80
C HIS A 52 10.55 13.78 -17.92
N SER A 53 9.35 14.29 -18.23
CA SER A 53 8.15 13.98 -17.44
C SER A 53 7.82 12.48 -17.41
N LEU A 54 7.97 11.79 -18.55
CA LEU A 54 7.71 10.35 -18.64
C LEU A 54 8.79 9.55 -17.92
N SER A 55 10.07 9.91 -18.08
CA SER A 55 11.19 9.29 -17.37
C SER A 55 11.00 9.39 -15.84
N SER A 56 10.63 10.57 -15.32
CA SER A 56 10.32 10.72 -13.88
C SER A 56 9.17 9.84 -13.41
N ARG A 57 8.13 9.63 -14.24
CA ARG A 57 7.01 8.73 -13.88
C ARG A 57 7.43 7.26 -13.90
N GLN A 58 8.28 6.87 -14.85
CA GLN A 58 8.84 5.52 -14.90
C GLN A 58 9.71 5.25 -13.67
N MET A 59 10.57 6.18 -13.28
CA MET A 59 11.33 6.09 -12.03
C MET A 59 10.43 5.97 -10.79
N ASN A 60 9.33 6.74 -10.72
CA ASN A 60 8.38 6.62 -9.62
C ASN A 60 7.72 5.23 -9.57
N PHE A 61 7.37 4.67 -10.73
CA PHE A 61 6.84 3.32 -10.83
C PHE A 61 7.87 2.27 -10.38
N GLU A 62 9.12 2.40 -10.80
CA GLU A 62 10.22 1.52 -10.36
C GLU A 62 10.47 1.60 -8.85
N ALA A 63 10.44 2.81 -8.27
CA ALA A 63 10.57 2.97 -6.82
C ALA A 63 9.46 2.24 -6.06
N LYS A 64 8.21 2.33 -6.53
CA LYS A 64 7.09 1.59 -5.92
C LYS A 64 7.22 0.07 -6.10
N LEU A 65 7.74 -0.38 -7.25
CA LEU A 65 8.05 -1.79 -7.45
C LEU A 65 9.08 -2.27 -6.44
N ASP A 66 10.12 -1.48 -6.20
CA ASP A 66 11.16 -1.80 -5.23
C ASP A 66 10.60 -1.84 -3.80
N GLU A 67 9.82 -0.84 -3.40
CA GLU A 67 9.11 -0.82 -2.11
C GLU A 67 8.25 -2.08 -1.93
N LEU A 68 7.53 -2.51 -2.98
CA LEU A 68 6.71 -3.70 -2.94
C LEU A 68 7.53 -5.00 -2.91
N ALA A 69 8.68 -5.03 -3.58
CA ALA A 69 9.57 -6.19 -3.61
C ALA A 69 10.16 -6.50 -2.22
N HIS A 70 10.29 -5.50 -1.36
CA HIS A 70 10.71 -5.66 0.04
C HIS A 70 9.59 -6.14 0.96
N LYS A 71 8.33 -6.12 0.52
CA LYS A 71 7.18 -6.62 1.30
C LYS A 71 7.00 -8.13 1.09
N PRO A 72 6.72 -8.90 2.16
CA PRO A 72 6.30 -10.28 2.00
C PRO A 72 5.01 -10.35 1.16
N GLN A 73 4.88 -11.37 0.31
CA GLN A 73 3.70 -11.51 -0.56
C GLN A 73 2.38 -11.51 0.22
N SER A 74 2.36 -12.04 1.45
CA SER A 74 1.18 -12.07 2.32
C SER A 74 0.76 -10.69 2.85
N HIS A 75 1.62 -9.68 2.75
CA HIS A 75 1.37 -8.31 3.21
C HIS A 75 1.04 -7.36 2.05
N ILE A 76 0.92 -7.89 0.83
CA ILE A 76 0.48 -7.10 -0.32
C ILE A 76 -1.02 -6.83 -0.19
N THR A 77 -1.38 -5.56 -0.16
CA THR A 77 -2.75 -5.09 0.11
C THR A 77 -3.45 -4.55 -1.13
N GLN A 78 -4.77 -4.31 -1.02
CA GLN A 78 -5.56 -3.63 -2.04
C GLN A 78 -5.08 -2.19 -2.30
N GLU A 79 -4.53 -1.53 -1.28
CA GLU A 79 -3.94 -0.20 -1.42
C GLU A 79 -2.67 -0.25 -2.26
N ASP A 80 -1.80 -1.24 -2.02
CA ASP A 80 -0.60 -1.47 -2.85
C ASP A 80 -1.00 -1.68 -4.32
N ALA A 81 -2.01 -2.52 -4.57
CA ALA A 81 -2.52 -2.79 -5.92
C ALA A 81 -3.01 -1.51 -6.63
N ARG A 82 -3.79 -0.67 -5.95
CA ARG A 82 -4.27 0.61 -6.51
C ARG A 82 -3.13 1.59 -6.77
N SER A 83 -2.19 1.68 -5.84
CA SER A 83 -1.00 2.53 -5.92
C SER A 83 -0.12 2.14 -7.11
N MET A 84 0.06 0.85 -7.34
CA MET A 84 0.79 0.25 -8.46
C MET A 84 0.09 0.51 -9.80
N GLN A 85 -1.21 0.24 -9.89
CA GLN A 85 -2.00 0.47 -11.11
C GLN A 85 -1.94 1.92 -11.57
N SER A 86 -2.05 2.87 -10.64
CA SER A 86 -1.95 4.30 -10.93
C SER A 86 -0.55 4.70 -11.41
N ALA A 87 0.50 4.18 -10.76
CA ALA A 87 1.88 4.48 -11.13
C ALA A 87 2.23 3.89 -12.50
N GLU A 88 1.85 2.64 -12.78
CA GLU A 88 2.08 2.00 -14.08
C GLU A 88 1.37 2.74 -15.21
N GLY A 89 0.09 3.08 -15.02
CA GLY A 89 -0.67 3.81 -16.03
C GLY A 89 -0.09 5.18 -16.36
N ARG A 90 0.51 5.86 -15.37
CA ARG A 90 1.21 7.13 -15.57
C ARG A 90 2.58 6.96 -16.22
N ALA A 91 3.30 5.90 -15.88
CA ALA A 91 4.63 5.59 -16.39
C ALA A 91 4.60 5.20 -17.87
N PHE A 92 3.62 4.40 -18.28
CA PHE A 92 3.49 3.92 -19.66
C PHE A 92 2.43 4.67 -20.48
N ASN A 93 1.74 5.65 -19.88
CA ASN A 93 0.72 6.45 -20.57
C ASN A 93 -0.37 5.61 -21.26
N THR A 94 -0.64 4.43 -20.70
CA THR A 94 -1.64 3.46 -21.17
C THR A 94 -2.24 2.73 -19.97
N PRO A 95 -3.52 2.34 -20.00
CA PRO A 95 -4.08 1.49 -18.95
C PRO A 95 -3.29 0.19 -18.80
N PRO A 96 -2.95 -0.25 -17.57
CA PRO A 96 -2.27 -1.52 -17.36
C PRO A 96 -3.10 -2.70 -17.90
N GLY A 97 -2.46 -3.56 -18.70
CA GLY A 97 -3.10 -4.74 -19.28
C GLY A 97 -3.23 -5.92 -18.30
N PRO A 98 -3.91 -7.02 -18.68
CA PRO A 98 -4.08 -8.18 -17.81
C PRO A 98 -2.77 -8.93 -17.49
N ALA A 99 -1.73 -8.78 -18.31
CA ALA A 99 -0.40 -9.33 -18.05
C ALA A 99 0.55 -8.35 -17.35
N SER A 100 0.06 -7.16 -16.97
CA SER A 100 0.86 -6.13 -16.30
C SER A 100 1.31 -6.54 -14.91
N VAL A 101 2.32 -5.84 -14.37
CA VAL A 101 2.72 -6.03 -12.98
C VAL A 101 1.57 -5.61 -12.06
N SER A 102 0.87 -4.52 -12.36
CA SER A 102 -0.30 -4.10 -11.58
C SER A 102 -1.40 -5.17 -11.51
N ALA A 103 -1.65 -5.89 -12.60
CA ALA A 103 -2.60 -7.01 -12.60
C ALA A 103 -2.15 -8.15 -11.67
N GLN A 104 -0.85 -8.45 -11.65
CA GLN A 104 -0.29 -9.46 -10.74
C GLN A 104 -0.39 -9.02 -9.27
N VAL A 105 -0.03 -7.77 -8.97
CA VAL A 105 -0.14 -7.21 -7.61
C VAL A 105 -1.58 -7.25 -7.12
N ARG A 106 -2.54 -6.89 -7.97
CA ARG A 106 -3.96 -7.00 -7.65
C ARG A 106 -4.40 -8.43 -7.40
N SER A 107 -3.96 -9.38 -8.21
CA SER A 107 -4.27 -10.80 -7.98
C SER A 107 -3.73 -11.31 -6.64
N LEU A 108 -2.53 -10.86 -6.24
CA LEU A 108 -1.97 -11.18 -4.92
C LEU A 108 -2.77 -10.53 -3.79
N ALA A 109 -3.14 -9.26 -3.93
CA ALA A 109 -3.98 -8.56 -2.96
C ALA A 109 -5.36 -9.21 -2.79
N ASP A 110 -6.03 -9.55 -3.89
CA ASP A 110 -7.32 -10.24 -3.90
C ASP A 110 -7.20 -11.60 -3.21
N ARG A 111 -6.13 -12.36 -3.52
CA ARG A 111 -5.84 -13.63 -2.85
C ARG A 111 -5.63 -13.44 -1.35
N ASN A 112 -4.86 -12.43 -0.95
CA ASN A 112 -4.58 -12.18 0.45
C ASN A 112 -5.86 -11.81 1.20
N GLU A 113 -6.71 -10.96 0.64
CA GLU A 113 -8.01 -10.61 1.23
C GLU A 113 -8.89 -11.86 1.43
N VAL A 114 -8.97 -12.74 0.44
CA VAL A 114 -9.72 -14.01 0.53
C VAL A 114 -9.15 -14.93 1.60
N LEU A 115 -7.83 -14.98 1.76
CA LEU A 115 -7.15 -15.80 2.75
C LEU A 115 -7.04 -15.13 4.13
N GLY A 116 -7.52 -13.90 4.29
CA GLY A 116 -7.33 -13.10 5.50
C GLY A 116 -5.86 -12.82 5.82
N LEU A 117 -5.03 -12.63 4.79
CA LEU A 117 -3.61 -12.34 4.90
C LEU A 117 -3.31 -10.82 4.92
N PRO A 118 -2.28 -10.39 5.68
CA PRO A 118 -1.52 -11.21 6.60
C PRO A 118 -2.45 -11.70 7.72
N ALA A 119 -2.35 -13.00 8.05
CA ALA A 119 -3.11 -13.55 9.16
C ALA A 119 -2.81 -12.64 10.34
N VAL A 120 -3.84 -11.99 10.89
CA VAL A 120 -3.70 -11.09 12.04
C VAL A 120 -2.75 -11.79 12.99
N GLN A 121 -1.51 -11.27 13.09
CA GLN A 121 -0.57 -11.78 14.05
C GLN A 121 -1.24 -11.51 15.37
N ASP A 122 -1.68 -12.60 16.01
CA ASP A 122 -2.15 -12.73 17.39
C ASP A 122 -2.64 -11.38 17.96
N PRO A 123 -3.95 -11.14 18.14
CA PRO A 123 -4.53 -9.86 18.64
C PRO A 123 -4.06 -9.43 20.06
N GLY A 124 -2.88 -9.89 20.49
CA GLY A 124 -2.56 -10.25 21.84
C GLY A 124 -3.49 -11.38 22.29
N PRO A 125 -3.17 -11.97 23.45
CA PRO A 125 -4.24 -12.53 24.27
C PRO A 125 -5.35 -11.47 24.42
N VAL A 126 -6.51 -11.73 23.81
CA VAL A 126 -7.75 -10.96 24.03
C VAL A 126 -8.15 -11.19 25.48
N TYR A 127 -7.58 -10.39 26.37
CA TYR A 127 -7.92 -10.43 27.78
C TYR A 127 -9.10 -9.51 28.01
N VAL A 128 -10.20 -10.08 28.49
CA VAL A 128 -11.29 -9.30 29.08
C VAL A 128 -10.72 -8.46 30.22
N THR A 129 -10.74 -7.15 30.06
CA THR A 129 -10.39 -6.19 31.10
C THR A 129 -11.56 -6.01 32.08
N LYS A 130 -11.29 -5.48 33.28
CA LYS A 130 -12.35 -5.17 34.25
C LYS A 130 -13.36 -4.16 33.70
N GLU A 131 -12.90 -3.27 32.83
CA GLU A 131 -13.73 -2.27 32.16
C GLU A 131 -14.68 -2.94 31.16
N GLU A 132 -14.16 -3.77 30.25
CA GLU A 132 -14.99 -4.52 29.28
C GLU A 132 -15.97 -5.50 29.97
N ALA A 133 -15.54 -6.13 31.07
CA ALA A 133 -16.43 -6.97 31.88
C ALA A 133 -17.53 -6.15 32.59
N SER A 134 -17.20 -4.97 33.10
CA SER A 134 -18.17 -4.06 33.73
C SER A 134 -19.17 -3.51 32.71
N GLU A 135 -18.72 -3.19 31.50
CA GLU A 135 -19.60 -2.78 30.40
C GLU A 135 -20.56 -3.91 30.02
N ALA A 136 -20.07 -5.14 29.87
CA ALA A 136 -20.90 -6.30 29.61
C ALA A 136 -21.95 -6.54 30.72
N GLN A 137 -21.56 -6.34 31.99
CA GLN A 137 -22.49 -6.45 33.12
C GLN A 137 -23.56 -5.34 33.10
N SER A 138 -23.18 -4.11 32.74
CA SER A 138 -24.12 -3.00 32.59
C SER A 138 -25.15 -3.29 31.51
N VAL A 139 -24.71 -3.77 30.35
CA VAL A 139 -25.59 -4.13 29.23
C VAL A 139 -26.51 -5.30 29.59
N GLU A 140 -26.00 -6.36 30.21
CA GLU A 140 -26.83 -7.48 30.66
C GLU A 140 -27.83 -7.09 31.75
N ALA A 141 -27.42 -6.22 32.69
CA ALA A 141 -28.31 -5.72 33.73
C ALA A 141 -29.44 -4.88 33.14
N ILE A 142 -29.17 -4.04 32.13
CA ILE A 142 -30.22 -3.28 31.43
C ILE A 142 -31.24 -4.24 30.79
N TYR A 143 -30.77 -5.31 30.15
CA TYR A 143 -31.64 -6.27 29.47
C TYR A 143 -32.43 -7.17 30.44
N THR A 144 -31.86 -7.46 31.61
CA THR A 144 -32.42 -8.40 32.60
C THR A 144 -33.09 -7.69 33.80
N GLY A 145 -33.36 -6.38 33.68
CA GLY A 145 -34.09 -5.62 34.71
C GLY A 145 -33.29 -5.36 35.99
N GLY A 146 -31.99 -5.15 35.89
CA GLY A 146 -31.08 -4.81 36.98
C GLY A 146 -30.33 -5.99 37.60
N MET A 147 -30.50 -7.21 37.07
CA MET A 147 -29.85 -8.42 37.59
C MET A 147 -28.82 -8.99 36.62
N VAL A 148 -27.58 -9.16 37.08
CA VAL A 148 -26.58 -9.98 36.39
C VAL A 148 -26.74 -11.41 36.89
N THR A 149 -27.11 -12.34 36.02
CA THR A 149 -27.39 -13.72 36.42
C THR A 149 -26.10 -14.52 36.64
N ARG A 150 -26.06 -15.34 37.70
CA ARG A 150 -24.89 -16.19 37.97
C ARG A 150 -24.72 -17.19 36.81
N GLY A 151 -23.56 -17.15 36.16
CA GLY A 151 -23.25 -17.97 34.99
C GLY A 151 -23.54 -17.31 33.63
N SER A 152 -24.04 -16.07 33.62
CA SER A 152 -24.18 -15.29 32.38
C SER A 152 -22.83 -15.02 31.71
N LEU A 153 -22.87 -14.56 30.47
CA LEU A 153 -21.66 -14.22 29.73
C LEU A 153 -20.90 -13.09 30.44
N ALA A 154 -21.59 -12.06 30.94
CA ALA A 154 -20.92 -10.99 31.69
C ALA A 154 -20.38 -11.44 33.06
N ALA A 155 -21.05 -12.36 33.75
CA ALA A 155 -20.53 -12.94 34.99
C ALA A 155 -19.25 -13.78 34.75
N GLN A 156 -19.22 -14.50 33.63
CA GLN A 156 -18.03 -15.26 33.20
C GLN A 156 -16.89 -14.33 32.79
N MET A 157 -17.19 -13.24 32.07
CA MET A 157 -16.24 -12.19 31.70
C MET A 157 -15.60 -11.54 32.94
N GLN A 158 -16.39 -11.22 33.96
CA GLN A 158 -15.85 -10.65 35.19
C GLN A 158 -14.98 -11.65 35.97
N SER A 159 -15.39 -12.92 36.03
CA SER A 159 -14.58 -13.96 36.67
C SER A 159 -13.24 -14.18 35.95
N ALA A 160 -13.22 -14.09 34.62
CA ALA A 160 -12.00 -14.17 33.84
C ALA A 160 -11.07 -12.97 34.10
N ALA A 161 -11.65 -11.76 34.20
CA ALA A 161 -10.90 -10.54 34.52
C ALA A 161 -10.35 -10.57 35.97
N ASP A 162 -11.12 -11.06 36.95
CA ASP A 162 -10.70 -11.25 38.35
C ASP A 162 -9.50 -12.19 38.49
N LYS A 163 -9.56 -13.35 37.84
CA LYS A 163 -8.48 -14.34 37.89
C LYS A 163 -7.16 -13.78 37.36
N ARG A 164 -7.23 -12.90 36.36
CA ARG A 164 -6.06 -12.21 35.80
C ARG A 164 -5.50 -11.17 36.76
N GLU A 165 -6.34 -10.36 37.38
CA GLU A 165 -5.89 -9.37 38.36
C GLU A 165 -5.24 -10.04 39.58
N ALA A 166 -5.83 -11.14 40.06
CA ALA A 166 -5.24 -11.96 41.11
C ALA A 166 -3.88 -12.56 40.70
N ALA A 167 -3.76 -13.08 39.46
CA ALA A 167 -2.50 -13.59 38.93
C ALA A 167 -1.43 -12.49 38.74
N ARG A 168 -1.83 -11.27 38.39
CA ARG A 168 -0.93 -10.11 38.25
C ARG A 168 -0.46 -9.58 39.60
N ASN A 169 -1.34 -9.55 40.60
CA ASN A 169 -1.05 -9.04 41.94
C ASN A 169 -0.39 -10.08 42.84
N GLY A 170 -0.48 -11.37 42.51
CA GLY A 170 0.18 -12.47 43.23
C GLY A 170 1.66 -12.65 42.91
N VAL A 171 2.22 -11.90 41.95
CA VAL A 171 3.66 -11.87 41.64
C VAL A 171 4.31 -10.72 42.42
N THR A 172 4.25 -10.78 43.75
CA THR A 172 5.12 -9.99 44.64
C THR A 172 6.27 -10.90 45.08
N TRP A 173 7.45 -10.70 44.50
CA TRP A 173 8.68 -11.36 44.95
C TRP A 173 9.14 -10.73 46.26
N ASP A 174 8.76 -11.30 47.39
CA ASP A 174 9.51 -11.09 48.63
C ASP A 174 10.49 -12.24 48.81
N ARG A 175 11.74 -11.94 48.41
CA ARG A 175 12.93 -12.71 48.75
C ARG A 175 13.57 -11.99 49.95
N GLU A 176 13.38 -12.53 51.14
CA GLU A 176 14.36 -12.61 52.25
C GLU A 176 13.77 -13.39 53.44
#